data_AF-P33709-F1
#
_entry.id   AF-P33709-F1
#
_cell.length_a   1.000
_cell.length_b   1.000
_cell.length_c   1.000
_cell.angle_alpha   90.00
_cell.angle_beta   90.00
_cell.angle_gamma   90.00
#
_symmetry.space_group_name_H-M   'P 1'
#
loop_
_entity.id
_entity.type
_entity.pdbx_description
1 polymer ?
#
loop_
_entity_poly.entity_id
_entity_poly.type
_entity_poly.pdbx_seq_one_letter_code
_entity_poly.pdbx_strand_id
1 'polypeptide(L)'
;MGARDCTPLLLLLLSFLLFPLGLPVLGAPPRLICDSRVLERYILEAREAENATMGCAEGCSFSENITVPDTKVNFYAWKRMEVQQQALEVWQGLALLSEAIFRGQALLANASQPCEALRLHVDKAVSGLRSLTSLLRALGAQKEAIPLPDATPSAAPLRIFTVDALSKLFRIYSNFLRGKLTLYTGEACRRGDR
;
A
#
# COMPACT_ATOMS: atom_id res chain seq x y z
N MET A 1 -39.25 -33.82 -35.58
CA MET A 1 -38.17 -32.96 -36.11
C MET A 1 -38.41 -31.55 -35.58
N GLY A 2 -37.54 -31.05 -34.72
CA GLY A 2 -37.65 -29.71 -34.15
C GLY A 2 -36.32 -29.40 -33.51
N ALA A 3 -35.37 -28.98 -34.35
CA ALA A 3 -34.04 -28.57 -33.91
C ALA A 3 -34.22 -27.42 -32.92
N ARG A 4 -33.89 -27.67 -31.65
CA ARG A 4 -33.91 -26.66 -30.60
C ARG A 4 -32.92 -25.56 -30.96
N ASP A 5 -33.44 -24.34 -31.09
CA ASP A 5 -32.73 -23.08 -31.25
C ASP A 5 -31.82 -22.79 -30.05
N CYS A 6 -30.72 -23.53 -29.91
CA CYS A 6 -29.65 -23.28 -28.94
C CYS A 6 -28.58 -22.30 -29.46
N THR A 7 -28.79 -21.74 -30.65
CA THR A 7 -27.92 -20.77 -31.30
C THR A 7 -27.77 -19.43 -30.56
N PRO A 8 -28.81 -18.81 -29.95
CA PRO A 8 -28.64 -17.49 -29.34
C PRO A 8 -27.84 -17.56 -28.02
N LEU A 9 -27.99 -18.65 -27.25
CA LEU A 9 -27.27 -18.81 -25.97
C LEU A 9 -25.79 -19.14 -26.19
N LEU A 10 -25.48 -19.95 -27.22
CA LEU A 10 -24.10 -20.30 -27.57
C LEU A 10 -23.33 -19.09 -28.10
N LEU A 11 -23.98 -18.24 -28.90
CA LEU A 11 -23.40 -16.97 -29.38
C LEU A 11 -23.11 -16.01 -28.23
N LEU A 12 -24.02 -15.92 -27.24
CA LEU A 12 -23.85 -15.06 -26.07
C LEU A 12 -22.71 -15.53 -25.16
N LEU A 13 -22.54 -16.85 -25.02
CA LEU A 13 -21.39 -17.45 -24.31
C LEU A 13 -20.07 -17.20 -25.06
N LEU A 14 -20.08 -17.31 -26.39
CA LEU A 14 -18.90 -17.03 -27.22
C LEU A 14 -18.50 -15.55 -27.12
N SER A 15 -19.46 -14.62 -27.10
CA SER A 15 -19.20 -13.19 -26.91
C SER A 15 -18.55 -12.88 -25.56
N PHE A 16 -18.86 -13.65 -24.51
CA PHE A 16 -18.24 -13.50 -23.19
C PHE A 16 -16.81 -14.07 -23.13
N LEU A 17 -16.54 -15.14 -23.88
CA LEU A 17 -15.20 -15.74 -24.03
C LEU A 17 -14.27 -14.93 -24.94
N LEU A 18 -14.84 -14.22 -25.92
CA LEU A 18 -14.12 -13.33 -26.84
C LEU A 18 -13.97 -11.90 -26.30
N PHE A 19 -14.59 -11.56 -25.17
CA PHE A 19 -14.40 -10.27 -24.53
C PHE A 19 -12.99 -10.26 -23.93
N PRO A 20 -12.02 -9.50 -24.48
CA PRO A 20 -10.73 -9.41 -23.86
C PRO A 20 -10.95 -8.66 -22.55
N LEU A 21 -10.77 -9.35 -21.41
CA LEU A 21 -10.63 -8.73 -20.09
C LEU A 21 -9.36 -7.85 -19.98
N GLY A 22 -8.87 -7.34 -21.11
CA GLY A 22 -7.68 -6.52 -21.27
C GLY A 22 -7.99 -5.19 -21.93
N LEU A 23 -9.12 -4.56 -21.60
CA LEU A 23 -9.15 -3.10 -21.63
C LEU A 23 -8.15 -2.65 -20.55
N PRO A 24 -7.01 -2.03 -20.91
CA PRO A 24 -6.22 -1.36 -19.90
C PRO A 24 -7.15 -0.27 -19.39
N VAL A 25 -7.73 -0.48 -18.20
CA VAL A 25 -8.38 0.58 -17.42
C VAL A 25 -7.49 1.78 -17.61
N LEU A 26 -8.03 2.80 -18.29
CA LEU A 26 -7.34 4.00 -18.72
C LEU A 26 -6.45 4.41 -17.55
N GLY A 27 -5.17 4.01 -17.65
CA GLY A 27 -4.30 3.96 -16.49
C GLY A 27 -4.23 5.38 -16.01
N ALA A 28 -4.56 5.62 -14.73
CA ALA A 28 -4.26 6.90 -14.11
C ALA A 28 -2.86 7.29 -14.61
N PRO A 29 -2.67 8.51 -15.18
CA PRO A 29 -1.42 8.92 -15.80
C PRO A 29 -0.27 8.30 -15.02
N PRO A 30 0.65 7.54 -15.63
CA PRO A 30 1.53 6.58 -14.93
C PRO A 30 2.38 7.20 -13.81
N ARG A 31 2.28 8.52 -13.65
CA ARG A 31 2.97 9.38 -12.72
C ARG A 31 2.05 10.33 -11.95
N LEU A 32 0.79 9.95 -11.70
CA LEU A 32 -0.09 10.74 -10.83
C LEU A 32 0.55 10.96 -9.45
N ILE A 33 1.26 9.94 -8.95
CA ILE A 33 2.04 10.01 -7.70
C ILE A 33 3.23 10.96 -7.76
N CYS A 34 3.64 11.41 -8.96
CA CYS A 34 4.70 12.40 -9.14
C CYS A 34 4.21 13.84 -8.97
N ASP A 35 2.88 14.08 -8.99
CA ASP A 35 2.34 15.31 -8.43
C ASP A 35 2.44 15.22 -6.90
N SER A 36 3.27 16.10 -6.32
CA SER A 36 3.54 16.11 -4.88
C SER A 36 2.26 16.25 -4.05
N ARG A 37 1.22 16.91 -4.59
CA ARG A 37 -0.06 17.12 -3.91
C ARG A 37 -0.81 15.81 -3.67
N VAL A 38 -0.64 14.84 -4.57
CA VAL A 38 -1.28 13.52 -4.47
C VAL A 38 -0.72 12.77 -3.28
N LEU A 39 0.60 12.65 -3.15
CA LEU A 39 1.22 11.97 -2.02
C LEU A 39 1.03 12.75 -0.71
N GLU A 40 1.13 14.08 -0.75
CA GLU A 40 0.95 14.96 0.40
C GLU A 40 -0.42 14.79 1.06
N ARG A 41 -1.48 14.61 0.27
CA ARG A 41 -2.82 14.30 0.79
C ARG A 41 -2.80 13.08 1.72
N TYR A 42 -2.20 11.97 1.28
CA TYR A 42 -2.14 10.74 2.10
C TYR A 42 -1.26 10.91 3.34
N ILE A 43 -0.18 11.69 3.24
CA ILE A 43 0.67 12.02 4.40
C ILE A 43 -0.11 12.83 5.44
N LEU A 44 -0.90 13.81 5.00
CA LEU A 44 -1.74 14.62 5.90
C LEU A 44 -2.84 13.78 6.55
N GLU A 45 -3.52 12.92 5.79
CA GLU A 45 -4.52 11.98 6.32
C GLU A 45 -3.89 11.00 7.35
N ALA A 46 -2.68 10.51 7.09
CA ALA A 46 -1.95 9.65 8.01
C ALA A 46 -1.54 10.36 9.32
N ARG A 47 -1.11 11.62 9.22
CA ARG A 47 -0.76 12.45 10.37
C ARG A 47 -1.99 12.84 11.19
N GLU A 48 -3.12 13.11 10.54
CA GLU A 48 -4.40 13.35 11.20
C GLU A 48 -4.82 12.12 12.01
N ALA A 49 -4.71 10.92 11.42
CA ALA A 49 -4.99 9.66 12.12
C ALA A 49 -4.04 9.42 13.31
N GLU A 50 -2.74 9.67 13.15
CA GLU A 50 -1.77 9.62 14.25
C GLU A 50 -2.19 10.55 15.40
N ASN A 51 -2.56 11.80 15.09
CA ASN A 51 -2.99 12.77 16.10
C ASN A 51 -4.28 12.34 16.81
N ALA A 52 -5.26 11.79 16.08
CA ALA A 52 -6.52 11.33 16.63
C ALA A 52 -6.33 10.20 17.67
N THR A 53 -5.24 9.44 17.56
CA THR A 53 -4.92 8.36 18.51
C THR A 53 -4.14 8.81 19.75
N MET A 54 -3.61 10.03 19.78
CA MET A 54 -2.85 10.51 20.95
C MET A 54 -3.71 10.67 22.21
N GLY A 55 -5.01 10.94 22.05
CA GLY A 55 -5.96 11.03 23.16
C GLY A 55 -6.52 9.67 23.61
N CYS A 56 -6.14 8.58 22.95
CA CYS A 56 -6.70 7.27 23.22
C CYS A 56 -5.80 6.53 24.21
N ALA A 57 -6.29 6.34 25.43
CA ALA A 57 -5.61 5.58 26.48
C ALA A 57 -5.69 4.06 26.19
N GLU A 58 -6.33 3.29 27.07
CA GLU A 58 -6.37 1.82 26.96
C GLU A 58 -7.21 1.31 25.78
N GLY A 59 -8.20 2.08 25.34
CA GLY A 59 -9.11 1.71 24.23
C GLY A 59 -8.45 1.60 22.84
N CYS A 60 -7.16 1.92 22.73
CA CYS A 60 -6.38 1.78 21.50
C CYS A 60 -5.33 0.68 21.56
N SER A 61 -5.27 -0.08 22.66
CA SER A 61 -4.40 -1.24 22.75
C SER A 61 -4.98 -2.41 21.96
N PHE A 62 -4.10 -3.19 21.33
CA PHE A 62 -4.45 -4.43 20.66
C PHE A 62 -4.31 -5.59 21.64
N SER A 63 -5.18 -6.59 21.51
CA SER A 63 -5.05 -7.85 22.26
C SER A 63 -3.86 -8.71 21.80
N GLU A 64 -3.33 -8.43 20.61
CA GLU A 64 -2.20 -9.12 20.00
C GLU A 64 -1.23 -8.14 19.34
N ASN A 65 0.01 -8.58 19.17
CA ASN A 65 1.05 -7.79 18.51
C ASN A 65 0.90 -7.86 16.98
N ILE A 66 0.87 -6.70 16.33
CA ILE A 66 0.82 -6.59 14.87
C ILE A 66 2.22 -6.31 14.33
N THR A 67 2.65 -7.07 13.33
CA THR A 67 3.92 -6.86 12.63
C THR A 67 3.85 -5.66 11.68
N VAL A 68 4.88 -4.81 11.69
CA VAL A 68 4.98 -3.58 10.88
C VAL A 68 6.38 -3.42 10.27
N PRO A 69 6.53 -2.68 9.15
CA PRO A 69 7.84 -2.45 8.53
C PRO A 69 8.69 -1.45 9.32
N ASP A 70 10.02 -1.55 9.18
CA ASP A 70 10.94 -0.49 9.60
C ASP A 70 10.76 0.77 8.74
N THR A 71 10.44 1.87 9.39
CA THR A 71 10.27 3.18 8.76
C THR A 71 11.51 4.06 8.85
N LYS A 72 12.56 3.63 9.56
CA LYS A 72 13.79 4.42 9.69
C LYS A 72 14.49 4.50 8.35
N VAL A 73 15.06 5.67 8.07
CA VAL A 73 15.87 5.91 6.88
C VAL A 73 17.21 6.48 7.30
N ASN A 74 18.29 5.79 6.92
CA ASN A 74 19.62 6.38 6.94
C ASN A 74 19.82 7.08 5.59
N PHE A 75 19.75 8.42 5.57
CA PHE A 75 19.84 9.20 4.32
C PHE A 75 21.13 8.96 3.54
N TYR A 76 22.26 8.74 4.23
CA TYR A 76 23.54 8.46 3.59
C TYR A 76 23.53 7.12 2.86
N ALA A 77 23.05 6.06 3.53
CA ALA A 77 22.90 4.74 2.92
C ALA A 77 21.84 4.74 1.82
N TRP A 78 20.70 5.40 2.05
CA TRP A 78 19.58 5.48 1.10
C TRP A 78 20.00 6.12 -0.22
N LYS A 79 20.71 7.26 -0.18
CA LYS A 79 21.17 7.96 -1.40
C LYS A 79 22.15 7.12 -2.24
N ARG A 80 22.87 6.19 -1.62
CA ARG A 80 23.85 5.31 -2.28
C ARG A 80 23.25 3.97 -2.71
N MET A 81 22.03 3.66 -2.27
CA MET A 81 21.32 2.45 -2.60
C MET A 81 20.80 2.49 -4.04
N GLU A 82 20.81 1.35 -4.72
CA GLU A 82 20.19 1.23 -6.04
C GLU A 82 18.68 1.49 -5.97
N VAL A 83 18.14 2.13 -7.01
CA VAL A 83 16.71 2.47 -7.06
C VAL A 83 15.83 1.22 -7.02
N GLN A 84 16.29 0.12 -7.63
CA GLN A 84 15.62 -1.17 -7.57
C GLN A 84 15.51 -1.69 -6.13
N GLN A 85 16.56 -1.52 -5.33
CA GLN A 85 16.54 -1.90 -3.92
C GLN A 85 15.65 -0.96 -3.09
N GLN A 86 15.62 0.34 -3.39
CA GLN A 86 14.67 1.28 -2.77
C GLN A 86 13.22 0.89 -3.10
N ALA A 87 12.94 0.52 -4.36
CA ALA A 87 11.64 0.06 -4.82
C ALA A 87 11.22 -1.21 -4.08
N LEU A 88 12.15 -2.16 -3.90
CA LEU A 88 11.93 -3.38 -3.13
C LEU A 88 11.55 -3.08 -1.67
N GLU A 89 12.33 -2.24 -0.98
CA GLU A 89 12.05 -1.87 0.41
C GLU A 89 10.69 -1.17 0.57
N VAL A 90 10.35 -0.27 -0.36
CA VAL A 90 9.07 0.46 -0.33
C VAL A 90 7.91 -0.47 -0.67
N TRP A 91 8.05 -1.32 -1.68
CA TRP A 91 6.98 -2.22 -2.10
C TRP A 91 6.65 -3.26 -1.02
N GLN A 92 7.68 -3.92 -0.47
CA GLN A 92 7.51 -4.88 0.62
C GLN A 92 7.01 -4.19 1.90
N GLY A 93 7.56 -3.02 2.22
CA GLY A 93 7.13 -2.23 3.37
C GLY A 93 5.65 -1.83 3.28
N LEU A 94 5.20 -1.37 2.11
CA LEU A 94 3.79 -1.01 1.90
C LEU A 94 2.87 -2.21 1.98
N ALA A 95 3.27 -3.37 1.45
CA ALA A 95 2.51 -4.61 1.55
C ALA A 95 2.31 -5.02 3.02
N LEU A 96 3.40 -5.04 3.79
CA LEU A 96 3.35 -5.36 5.22
C LEU A 96 2.51 -4.35 6.01
N LEU A 97 2.64 -3.06 5.69
CA LEU A 97 1.86 -2.00 6.32
C LEU A 97 0.36 -2.11 6.00
N SER A 98 0.02 -2.53 4.78
CA SER A 98 -1.36 -2.78 4.38
C SER A 98 -1.96 -3.90 5.20
N GLU A 99 -1.25 -5.02 5.35
CA GLU A 99 -1.68 -6.13 6.21
C GLU A 99 -1.82 -5.68 7.67
N ALA A 100 -0.87 -4.90 8.18
CA ALA A 100 -0.91 -4.39 9.55
C ALA A 100 -2.15 -3.53 9.83
N ILE A 101 -2.50 -2.63 8.90
CA ILE A 101 -3.70 -1.78 9.02
C ILE A 101 -4.97 -2.61 8.90
N PHE A 102 -5.03 -3.61 8.01
CA PHE A 102 -6.17 -4.54 7.94
C PHE A 102 -6.34 -5.35 9.23
N ARG A 103 -5.25 -5.84 9.83
CA ARG A 103 -5.31 -6.50 11.15
C ARG A 103 -5.79 -5.55 12.23
N GLY A 104 -5.27 -4.32 12.26
CA GLY A 104 -5.72 -3.29 13.19
C GLY A 104 -7.22 -2.98 13.06
N GLN A 105 -7.73 -2.97 11.82
CA GLN A 105 -9.16 -2.82 11.54
C GLN A 105 -9.99 -3.97 12.12
N ALA A 106 -9.54 -5.22 11.92
CA ALA A 106 -10.23 -6.40 12.44
C ALA A 106 -10.25 -6.42 13.98
N LEU A 107 -9.13 -6.07 14.63
CA LEU A 107 -9.07 -5.98 16.09
C LEU A 107 -9.95 -4.86 16.64
N LEU A 108 -10.00 -3.69 15.99
CA LEU A 108 -10.88 -2.60 16.38
C LEU A 108 -12.36 -2.96 16.23
N ALA A 109 -12.71 -3.73 15.21
CA ALA A 109 -14.09 -4.21 15.01
C ALA A 109 -14.56 -5.20 16.09
N ASN A 110 -13.63 -5.95 16.68
CA ASN A 110 -13.90 -6.91 17.76
C ASN A 110 -13.84 -6.28 19.16
N ALA A 111 -13.43 -5.02 19.28
CA ALA A 111 -13.38 -4.33 20.56
C ALA A 111 -14.80 -4.06 21.10
N SER A 112 -14.97 -4.19 22.41
CA SER A 112 -16.26 -4.00 23.11
C SER A 112 -16.77 -2.55 23.08
N GLN A 113 -15.88 -1.58 22.88
CA GLN A 113 -16.22 -0.16 22.71
C GLN A 113 -15.45 0.43 21.51
N PRO A 114 -15.96 0.23 20.28
CA PRO A 114 -15.32 0.80 19.10
C PRO A 114 -15.52 2.33 19.09
N CYS A 115 -14.42 3.08 19.11
CA CYS A 115 -14.47 4.53 18.92
C CYS A 115 -14.74 4.82 17.43
N GLU A 116 -15.92 5.36 17.11
CA GLU A 116 -16.32 5.66 15.71
C GLU A 116 -15.32 6.57 14.99
N ALA A 117 -14.77 7.57 15.69
CA ALA A 117 -13.75 8.45 15.12
C ALA A 117 -12.50 7.69 14.67
N LEU A 118 -12.04 6.71 15.47
CA LEU A 118 -10.90 5.87 15.10
C LEU A 118 -11.20 4.97 13.92
N ARG A 119 -12.43 4.43 13.85
CA ARG A 119 -12.85 3.58 12.73
C ARG A 119 -12.76 4.32 11.40
N LEU A 120 -13.21 5.59 11.36
CA LEU A 120 -13.08 6.44 10.17
C LEU A 120 -11.62 6.61 9.72
N HIS A 121 -10.69 6.81 10.66
CA HIS A 121 -9.27 6.92 10.33
C HIS A 121 -8.68 5.60 9.80
N VAL A 122 -9.10 4.46 10.34
CA VAL A 122 -8.69 3.14 9.83
C VAL A 122 -9.24 2.89 8.43
N ASP A 123 -10.51 3.19 8.19
CA ASP A 123 -11.13 3.03 6.87
C ASP A 123 -10.47 3.92 5.81
N LYS A 124 -10.14 5.17 6.17
CA LYS A 124 -9.33 6.07 5.34
C LYS A 124 -7.95 5.47 5.06
N ALA A 125 -7.26 4.93 6.05
CA ALA A 125 -5.94 4.32 5.87
C ALA A 125 -6.00 3.09 4.95
N VAL A 126 -7.00 2.23 5.10
CA VAL A 126 -7.24 1.09 4.20
C VAL A 126 -7.44 1.56 2.76
N SER A 127 -8.28 2.56 2.55
CA SER A 127 -8.53 3.14 1.22
C SER A 127 -7.29 3.82 0.64
N GLY A 128 -6.56 4.55 1.47
CA GLY A 128 -5.32 5.23 1.11
C GLY A 128 -4.23 4.25 0.69
N LEU A 129 -3.99 3.21 1.48
CA LEU A 129 -3.03 2.16 1.15
C LEU A 129 -3.36 1.45 -0.16
N ARG A 130 -4.63 1.10 -0.41
CA ARG A 130 -5.07 0.52 -1.69
C ARG A 130 -4.76 1.45 -2.88
N SER A 131 -5.01 2.75 -2.70
CA SER A 131 -4.73 3.77 -3.71
C SER A 131 -3.23 3.90 -3.96
N LEU A 132 -2.43 3.99 -2.90
CA LEU A 132 -0.97 4.05 -2.96
C LEU A 132 -0.34 2.81 -3.59
N THR A 133 -0.85 1.61 -3.30
CA THR A 133 -0.40 0.37 -3.96
C THR A 133 -0.63 0.44 -5.47
N SER A 134 -1.79 0.93 -5.88
CA SER A 134 -2.13 1.08 -7.31
C SER A 134 -1.23 2.11 -7.99
N LEU A 135 -1.01 3.25 -7.33
CA LEU A 135 -0.13 4.31 -7.82
C LEU A 135 1.34 3.86 -7.92
N LEU A 136 1.87 3.15 -6.92
CA LEU A 136 3.23 2.62 -6.95
C LEU A 136 3.40 1.52 -8.00
N ARG A 137 2.38 0.69 -8.21
CA ARG A 137 2.38 -0.28 -9.30
C ARG A 137 2.49 0.43 -10.66
N ALA A 138 1.71 1.50 -10.86
CA ALA A 138 1.76 2.30 -12.08
C ALA A 138 3.11 3.00 -12.29
N LEU A 139 3.78 3.39 -11.19
CA LEU A 139 5.14 3.96 -11.22
C LEU A 139 6.22 2.90 -11.57
N GLY A 140 5.90 1.61 -11.50
CA GLY A 140 6.82 0.51 -11.80
C GLY A 140 7.49 -0.11 -10.58
N ALA A 141 7.17 0.33 -9.36
CA ALA A 141 7.81 -0.15 -8.13
C ALA A 141 7.69 -1.67 -7.94
N GLN A 142 6.54 -2.25 -8.30
CA GLN A 142 6.34 -3.71 -8.24
C GLN A 142 7.28 -4.45 -9.20
N LYS A 143 7.49 -3.92 -10.40
CA LYS A 143 8.34 -4.54 -11.41
C LYS A 143 9.81 -4.46 -11.01
N GLU A 144 10.22 -3.34 -10.43
CA GLU A 144 11.57 -3.14 -9.89
C GLU A 144 11.82 -3.99 -8.62
N ALA A 145 10.77 -4.31 -7.86
CA ALA A 145 10.84 -5.14 -6.67
C ALA A 145 10.85 -6.66 -6.95
N ILE A 146 10.72 -7.11 -8.20
CA ILE A 146 10.87 -8.54 -8.53
C ILE A 146 12.36 -8.79 -8.83
N PRO A 147 13.07 -9.59 -8.01
CA PRO A 147 14.46 -9.90 -8.26
C PRO A 147 14.59 -10.62 -9.60
N LEU A 148 15.58 -10.25 -10.42
CA LEU A 148 15.95 -11.05 -11.59
C LEU A 148 16.35 -12.45 -11.10
N PRO A 149 15.94 -13.54 -11.80
CA PRO A 149 16.15 -14.92 -11.36
C PRO A 149 17.62 -15.29 -11.13
N ASP A 150 18.57 -14.53 -11.69
CA ASP A 150 20.01 -14.77 -11.57
C ASP A 150 20.72 -13.90 -10.52
N ALA A 151 20.00 -13.05 -9.78
CA ALA A 151 20.58 -12.27 -8.69
C ALA A 151 20.65 -13.12 -7.42
N THR A 152 21.85 -13.34 -6.88
CA THR A 152 22.05 -13.89 -5.54
C THR A 152 21.16 -13.14 -4.53
N PRO A 153 20.50 -13.83 -3.57
CA PRO A 153 19.62 -13.18 -2.60
C PRO A 153 20.46 -12.35 -1.62
N SER A 154 20.89 -11.17 -2.06
CA SER A 154 21.64 -10.19 -1.26
C SER A 154 20.73 -9.06 -0.77
N ALA A 155 19.42 -9.13 -1.04
CA ALA A 155 18.46 -8.26 -0.38
C ALA A 155 18.40 -8.66 1.09
N ALA A 156 19.05 -7.86 1.95
CA ALA A 156 18.96 -8.01 3.39
C ALA A 156 17.47 -8.08 3.80
N PRO A 157 17.08 -9.01 4.69
CA PRO A 157 15.68 -9.18 5.07
C PRO A 157 15.06 -7.85 5.51
N LEU A 158 13.85 -7.56 5.04
CA LEU A 158 13.09 -6.40 5.49
C LEU A 158 13.04 -6.43 7.03
N ARG A 159 13.55 -5.37 7.66
CA ARG A 159 13.47 -5.27 9.12
C ARG A 159 12.01 -5.06 9.51
N ILE A 160 11.53 -5.91 10.40
CA ILE A 160 10.17 -5.91 10.92
C ILE A 160 10.17 -5.61 12.42
N PHE A 161 9.13 -4.95 12.87
CA PHE A 161 8.86 -4.67 14.28
C PHE A 161 7.44 -5.09 14.62
N THR A 162 7.09 -5.07 15.90
CA THR A 162 5.72 -5.27 16.34
C THR A 162 5.17 -4.04 17.06
N VAL A 163 3.87 -3.84 16.96
CA VAL A 163 3.13 -2.81 17.69
C VAL A 163 1.94 -3.44 18.40
N ASP A 164 1.65 -2.92 19.59
CA ASP A 164 0.61 -3.37 20.53
C ASP A 164 -0.54 -2.36 20.64
N ALA A 165 -0.52 -1.29 19.85
CA ALA A 165 -1.50 -0.22 19.93
C ALA A 165 -1.70 0.49 18.59
N LEU A 166 -2.93 0.95 18.37
CA LEU A 166 -3.35 1.70 17.18
C LEU A 166 -2.58 3.01 17.03
N SER A 167 -2.21 3.65 18.13
CA SER A 167 -1.39 4.88 18.10
C SER A 167 0.02 4.64 17.56
N LYS A 168 0.65 3.54 17.97
CA LYS A 168 1.95 3.13 17.41
C LYS A 168 1.80 2.73 15.95
N LEU A 169 0.72 2.06 15.57
CA LEU A 169 0.45 1.68 14.18
C LEU A 169 0.30 2.90 13.27
N PHE A 170 -0.52 3.89 13.64
CA PHE A 170 -0.67 5.11 12.84
C PHE A 170 0.60 5.96 12.79
N ARG A 171 1.39 5.98 13.87
CA ARG A 171 2.73 6.58 13.84
C ARG A 171 3.64 5.90 12.81
N ILE A 172 3.61 4.57 12.73
CA ILE A 172 4.36 3.82 11.71
C ILE A 172 3.82 4.11 10.31
N TYR A 173 2.50 4.17 10.12
CA TYR A 173 1.88 4.56 8.85
C TYR A 173 2.35 5.94 8.38
N SER A 174 2.19 6.97 9.22
CA SER A 174 2.65 8.35 9.00
C SER A 174 4.15 8.41 8.67
N ASN A 175 4.99 7.72 9.45
CA ASN A 175 6.44 7.66 9.23
C ASN A 175 6.83 7.01 7.91
N PHE A 176 6.17 5.92 7.53
CA PHE A 176 6.47 5.22 6.29
C PHE A 176 6.17 6.09 5.07
N LEU A 177 4.99 6.74 5.05
CA LEU A 177 4.59 7.61 3.96
C LEU A 177 5.52 8.81 3.83
N ARG A 178 5.78 9.54 4.92
CA ARG A 178 6.63 10.75 4.89
C ARG A 178 8.11 10.45 4.65
N GLY A 179 8.55 9.23 4.96
CA GLY A 179 9.94 8.78 4.89
C GLY A 179 10.25 8.05 3.58
N LYS A 180 10.35 6.71 3.67
CA LYS A 180 10.79 5.86 2.56
C LYS A 180 9.98 6.06 1.29
N LEU A 181 8.65 6.15 1.41
CA LEU A 181 7.78 6.30 0.25
C LEU A 181 8.04 7.61 -0.49
N THR A 182 8.02 8.76 0.20
CA THR A 182 8.33 10.07 -0.40
C THR A 182 9.71 10.10 -1.04
N LEU A 183 10.72 9.52 -0.38
CA LEU A 183 12.09 9.52 -0.89
C LEU A 183 12.20 8.69 -2.18
N TYR A 184 11.60 7.51 -2.22
CA TYR A 184 11.59 6.67 -3.41
C TYR A 184 10.81 7.32 -4.56
N THR A 185 9.58 7.80 -4.31
CA THR A 185 8.78 8.44 -5.36
C THR A 185 9.51 9.65 -5.94
N GLY A 186 10.17 10.46 -5.10
CA GLY A 186 10.96 11.61 -5.57
C GLY A 186 12.17 11.23 -6.44
N GLU A 187 12.79 10.07 -6.23
CA GLU A 187 13.87 9.57 -7.09
C GLU A 187 13.32 8.94 -8.38
N ALA A 188 12.32 8.07 -8.26
CA ALA A 188 11.70 7.38 -9.39
C ALA A 188 11.06 8.36 -10.40
N CYS A 189 10.36 9.39 -9.91
CA CYS A 189 9.77 10.42 -10.75
C CYS A 189 10.83 11.23 -11.53
N ARG A 190 11.97 11.56 -10.90
CA ARG A 190 13.07 12.30 -11.57
C ARG A 190 13.77 11.47 -12.64
N ARG A 191 13.94 10.16 -12.42
CA ARG A 191 14.54 9.27 -13.42
C ARG A 191 13.68 9.14 -14.65
N GLY A 192 12.38 9.13 -14.47
CA GLY A 192 11.46 8.97 -15.55
C GLY A 192 11.37 10.17 -16.51
N ASP A 193 11.84 11.35 -16.09
CA ASP A 193 11.87 12.56 -16.92
C ASP A 193 13.16 12.66 -17.76
N ARG A 194 14.07 11.69 -17.63
CA ARG A 194 15.28 11.53 -18.45
C ARG A 194 15.09 10.43 -19.48
#